data_AF-A0A6V7IB88-F1
#
_entry.id   AF-A0A6V7IB88-F1
#
_cell.length_a   1.000
_cell.length_b   1.000
_cell.length_c   1.000
_cell.angle_alpha   90.00
_cell.angle_beta   90.00
_cell.angle_gamma   90.00
#
_symmetry.space_group_name_H-M   'P 1'
#
loop_
_entity.id
_entity.type
_entity.pdbx_description
1 polymer ?
#
loop_
_entity_poly.entity_id
_entity_poly.type
_entity_poly.pdbx_seq_one_letter_code
_entity_poly.pdbx_strand_id
1 'polypeptide(L)' 'MGEITIELYWKHAPLTCRNFAELVRRGYYNGTKFHRIIRDFMIQGGDPTGTGKGGVSIYGECFDDEIHEDLKHT' A
#
# COMPACT_ATOMS: atom_id res chain seq x y z
N MET A 1 12.80 -8.97 12.17
CA MET A 1 11.60 -8.15 11.90
C MET A 1 11.61 -7.03 12.92
N GLY A 2 11.32 -5.81 12.51
CA GLY A 2 11.35 -4.60 13.36
C GLY A 2 10.24 -3.65 12.96
N GLU A 3 10.19 -2.50 13.63
CA GLU A 3 9.21 -1.44 13.35
C GLU A 3 9.58 -0.68 12.07
N ILE A 4 8.57 -0.33 11.27
CA ILE A 4 8.70 0.51 10.08
C ILE A 4 7.79 1.71 10.27
N THR A 5 8.36 2.90 10.28
CA THR A 5 7.60 4.15 10.27
C THR A 5 7.44 4.62 8.84
N ILE A 6 6.21 4.92 8.42
CA ILE A 6 5.87 5.37 7.07
C ILE A 6 5.25 6.75 7.16
N GLU A 7 5.79 7.71 6.41
CA GLU A 7 5.19 9.02 6.22
C GLU A 7 4.33 9.04 4.95
N LEU A 8 3.17 9.69 5.02
CA LEU A 8 2.19 9.75 3.94
C LEU A 8 2.05 11.17 3.40
N TYR A 9 2.14 11.31 2.07
CA TYR A 9 2.04 12.59 1.38
C TYR A 9 0.60 12.94 1.00
N TRP A 10 -0.21 13.28 2.02
CA TRP A 10 -1.64 13.57 1.88
C TRP A 10 -2.00 14.69 0.88
N LYS A 11 -1.10 15.65 0.67
CA LYS A 11 -1.33 16.75 -0.29
C LYS A 11 -1.24 16.31 -1.75
N HIS A 12 -0.38 15.33 -2.03
CA HIS A 12 -0.10 14.88 -3.40
C HIS A 12 -0.99 13.69 -3.79
N ALA A 13 -1.25 12.78 -2.85
CA ALA A 13 -2.05 11.57 -3.09
C ALA A 13 -3.11 11.36 -1.99
N PRO A 14 -4.11 12.26 -1.86
CA PRO A 14 -5.10 12.21 -0.79
C PRO A 14 -5.95 10.93 -0.79
N LEU A 15 -6.37 10.42 -1.95
CA LEU A 15 -7.21 9.21 -2.02
C LEU A 15 -6.41 7.97 -1.64
N THR A 16 -5.17 7.87 -2.13
CA THR A 16 -4.24 6.77 -1.85
C THR A 16 -3.87 6.73 -0.37
N CYS A 17 -3.51 7.88 0.20
CA CYS A 17 -3.18 7.99 1.62
C CYS A 17 -4.39 7.64 2.49
N ARG A 18 -5.59 8.09 2.11
CA ARG A 18 -6.84 7.79 2.83
C ARG A 18 -7.16 6.30 2.78
N ASN A 19 -7.01 5.67 1.63
CA ASN A 19 -7.20 4.23 1.46
C ASN A 19 -6.25 3.45 2.38
N PHE A 20 -4.96 3.77 2.34
CA PHE A 20 -3.95 3.10 3.16
C PHE A 20 -4.23 3.27 4.67
N ALA A 21 -4.45 4.51 5.13
CA ALA A 21 -4.68 4.79 6.55
C ALA A 21 -5.94 4.11 7.08
N GLU A 22 -7.02 4.07 6.30
CA GLU A 22 -8.28 3.43 6.70
C GLU A 22 -8.13 1.89 6.74
N LEU A 23 -7.43 1.29 5.77
CA LEU A 23 -7.14 -0.16 5.79
C LEU A 23 -6.25 -0.54 6.99
N VAL A 24 -5.24 0.27 7.32
CA VAL A 24 -4.43 0.09 8.53
C VAL A 24 -5.30 0.21 9.78
N ARG A 25 -6.16 1.23 9.87
CA ARG A 25 -7.04 1.45 11.03
C ARG A 25 -8.02 0.28 11.24
N ARG A 26 -8.46 -0.37 10.17
CA ARG A 26 -9.31 -1.58 10.21
C ARG A 26 -8.54 -2.86 10.52
N GLY A 27 -7.21 -2.79 10.61
CA GLY A 27 -6.35 -3.96 10.80
C GLY A 27 -6.30 -4.88 9.57
N TYR A 28 -6.64 -4.38 8.37
CA TYR A 28 -6.71 -5.18 7.14
C TYR A 28 -5.35 -5.82 6.78
N TYR A 29 -4.26 -5.12 7.08
CA TYR A 29 -2.91 -5.61 6.80
C TYR A 29 -2.35 -6.52 7.90
N ASN A 30 -3.07 -6.74 9.00
CA ASN A 30 -2.60 -7.61 10.08
C ASN A 30 -2.51 -9.06 9.60
N GLY A 31 -1.33 -9.68 9.80
CA GLY A 31 -1.08 -11.05 9.36
C GLY A 31 -0.91 -11.21 7.84
N THR A 32 -0.97 -10.10 7.07
CA THR A 32 -0.66 -10.16 5.63
C THR A 32 0.83 -10.38 5.42
N LYS A 33 1.19 -11.32 4.54
CA LYS A 33 2.58 -11.64 4.23
C LYS A 33 3.11 -10.77 3.09
N PHE A 34 4.41 -10.49 3.13
CA PHE A 34 5.14 -10.09 1.94
C PHE A 34 5.27 -11.30 1.01
N HIS A 35 4.42 -11.37 -0.02
CA HIS A 35 4.32 -12.53 -0.90
C HIS A 35 5.32 -12.47 -2.06
N ARG A 36 5.92 -11.30 -2.33
CA ARG A 36 6.94 -11.12 -3.36
C ARG A 36 8.11 -10.32 -2.82
N ILE A 37 9.32 -10.87 -2.92
CA ILE A 37 10.56 -10.27 -2.45
C ILE A 37 11.56 -10.37 -3.60
N ILE A 38 11.95 -9.23 -4.18
CA ILE A 38 12.95 -9.15 -5.23
C ILE A 38 14.16 -8.42 -4.64
N ARG A 39 15.29 -9.13 -4.58
CA ARG A 39 16.53 -8.60 -4.03
C ARG A 39 16.95 -7.35 -4.81
N ASP A 40 17.37 -6.32 -4.08
CA ASP A 40 17.86 -5.04 -4.62
C ASP A 40 16.84 -4.28 -5.49
N PHE A 41 15.55 -4.56 -5.32
CA PHE A 41 14.48 -3.89 -6.06
C PHE A 41 13.29 -3.53 -5.17
N MET A 42 12.48 -4.50 -4.76
CA MET A 42 11.26 -4.23 -3.99
C MET A 42 10.76 -5.42 -3.17
N ILE A 43 9.99 -5.10 -2.13
CA ILE A 43 9.13 -6.05 -1.43
C ILE A 43 7.67 -5.65 -1.66
N GLN A 44 6.81 -6.64 -1.92
CA GLN A 44 5.38 -6.44 -2.17
C GLN A 44 4.56 -7.22 -1.13
N GLY A 45 3.58 -6.54 -0.54
CA GLY A 45 2.66 -7.08 0.46
C GLY A 45 1.26 -6.51 0.28
N GLY A 46 0.42 -6.63 1.31
CA GLY A 46 -0.91 -6.04 1.33
C GLY A 46 -2.05 -6.89 0.75
N ASP A 47 -1.75 -8.10 0.26
CA ASP A 47 -2.75 -9.07 -0.18
C ASP A 47 -3.07 -10.06 0.97
N PRO A 48 -4.30 -10.08 1.52
CA PRO A 48 -4.71 -11.05 2.55
C PRO A 48 -4.67 -12.50 2.10
N THR A 49 -4.89 -12.78 0.81
CA THR A 49 -4.77 -14.13 0.25
C THR A 49 -3.30 -14.51 0.05
N GLY A 50 -2.43 -13.50 -0.09
CA GLY A 50 -1.01 -13.65 -0.35
C GLY A 50 -0.69 -14.39 -1.66
N THR A 51 -1.58 -14.30 -2.63
CA THR A 51 -1.43 -14.85 -3.99
C THR A 51 -0.84 -13.81 -4.95
N GLY A 52 -0.91 -12.52 -4.58
CA GLY A 52 -0.53 -11.37 -5.39
C GLY A 52 -1.66 -10.86 -6.31
N LYS A 53 -2.86 -11.45 -6.23
CA LYS A 53 -4.03 -11.07 -7.04
C LYS A 53 -5.21 -10.58 -6.20
N GLY A 54 -5.13 -10.73 -4.88
CA GLY A 54 -6.16 -10.25 -3.96
C GLY A 54 -5.87 -8.83 -3.48
N GLY A 55 -6.80 -8.31 -2.69
CA GLY A 55 -6.78 -6.94 -2.20
C GLY A 55 -8.01 -6.18 -2.69
N VAL A 56 -8.59 -5.37 -1.81
CA VAL A 56 -9.68 -4.45 -2.15
C VAL A 56 -9.41 -3.11 -1.52
N SER A 57 -9.80 -2.04 -2.22
CA SER A 57 -9.75 -0.69 -1.68
C SER A 57 -10.97 -0.40 -0.82
N ILE A 58 -10.92 0.67 -0.02
CA ILE A 58 -12.09 1.16 0.71
C ILE A 58 -13.19 1.72 -0.22
N TYR A 59 -12.86 1.95 -1.49
CA TYR A 59 -13.74 2.53 -2.50
C TYR A 59 -14.33 1.48 -3.46
N GLY A 60 -13.91 0.21 -3.36
CA GLY A 60 -14.28 -0.87 -4.29
C GLY A 60 -13.04 -1.61 -4.82
N GLU A 61 -13.12 -2.09 -6.07
CA GLU A 61 -12.02 -2.85 -6.68
C GLU A 61 -10.81 -1.98 -7.02
N CYS A 62 -11.02 -0.87 -7.75
CA CYS A 62 -9.96 0.06 -8.16
C CYS A 62 -10.39 1.51 -7.95
N PHE A 63 -9.41 2.40 -7.79
CA PHE A 63 -9.60 3.85 -7.79
C PHE A 63 -8.52 4.51 -8.67
N ASP A 64 -8.72 5.77 -9.04
CA ASP A 64 -7.86 6.48 -10.00
C ASP A 64 -6.45 6.73 -9.48
N ASP A 65 -5.48 6.76 -10.41
CA ASP A 65 -4.07 7.03 -10.11
C ASP A 65 -3.82 8.51 -9.74
N GLU A 66 -3.07 8.75 -8.67
CA GLU A 66 -2.65 10.08 -8.21
C GLU A 66 -1.15 10.28 -8.49
N ILE A 67 -0.82 10.76 -9.68
CA ILE A 67 0.57 10.97 -10.12
C ILE A 67 0.93 12.46 -9.97
N HIS A 68 2.02 12.74 -9.26
CA HIS A 68 2.55 14.10 -9.09
C HIS A 68 4.02 14.16 -9.51
N GLU A 69 4.42 15.22 -10.20
CA GLU A 69 5.80 15.35 -10.71
C GLU A 69 6.86 15.35 -9.59
N ASP A 70 6.52 15.88 -8.43
CA ASP A 70 7.44 15.89 -7.27
C ASP A 70 7.65 14.51 -6.64
N LEU A 71 6.79 13.53 -6.95
CA LEU A 71 6.89 12.16 -6.43
C LEU A 71 7.55 11.25 -7.47
N LYS A 72 8.86 11.00 -7.32
CA LYS A 72 9.63 10.12 -8.23
C LYS A 72 10.37 9.04 -7.46
N HIS A 73 10.43 7.85 -8.06
CA HIS A 73 11.33 6.78 -7.66
C HIS A 73 12.56 6.82 -8.58
N THR A 74 13.75 7.02 -8.02
CA THR A 74 15.04 7.12 -8.73
C THR A 74 16.09 6.30 -8.01
#